data_AF-A0A2M7VVP6-F1
#
_entry.id   AF-A0A2M7VVP6-F1
#
_cell.length_a   1.000
_cell.length_b   1.000
_cell.length_c   1.000
_cell.angle_alpha   90.00
_cell.angle_beta   90.00
_cell.angle_gamma   90.00
#
_symmetry.space_group_name_H-M   'P 1'
#
loop_
_entity.id
_entity.type
_entity.pdbx_description
1 polymer ?
#
loop_
_entity_poly.entity_id
_entity_poly.type
_entity_poly.pdbx_seq_one_letter_code
_entity_poly.pdbx_strand_id
1 'polypeptide(L)'
;MDQELGMPQGKYSYKLQDWIGYSATDMDFRSSVKLLNRILDHNFSEMQAQRITNNLSADVEEFYDNATYPDKKEEGAYFAAGFDDKGIPILPSEVNRQVDSSGERLGKGQKNGVKKSSTVSVTYSFDPFVRTPDEVITSLFDKPRDKKQQQAYSDSNDNRQNKHIRAFLSDKQKAMEYGFDN
;
A
#
# COMPACT_ATOMS: atom_id res chain seq x y z
N MET A 1 -15.01 -13.83 -28.28
CA MET A 1 -15.78 -12.57 -28.41
C MET A 1 -15.66 -11.68 -27.17
N ASP A 2 -16.19 -12.01 -25.99
CA ASP A 2 -16.09 -11.08 -24.82
C ASP A 2 -14.65 -10.81 -24.38
N GLN A 3 -13.78 -11.84 -24.38
CA GLN A 3 -12.37 -11.73 -24.06
C GLN A 3 -11.55 -10.98 -25.14
N GLU A 4 -11.99 -11.07 -26.41
CA GLU A 4 -11.38 -10.36 -27.55
C GLU A 4 -11.77 -8.87 -27.55
N LEU A 5 -12.92 -8.53 -26.95
CA LEU A 5 -13.43 -7.17 -26.80
C LEU A 5 -12.91 -6.47 -25.53
N GLY A 6 -12.12 -7.16 -24.70
CA GLY A 6 -11.65 -6.63 -23.42
C GLY A 6 -12.78 -6.33 -22.44
N MET A 7 -13.87 -7.09 -22.50
CA MET A 7 -15.01 -6.91 -21.60
C MET A 7 -14.76 -7.60 -20.26
N PRO A 8 -15.12 -6.97 -19.14
CA PRO A 8 -15.00 -7.60 -17.83
C PRO A 8 -15.96 -8.78 -17.72
N GLN A 9 -15.53 -9.81 -17.00
CA GLN A 9 -16.38 -10.97 -16.68
C GLN A 9 -17.60 -10.56 -15.83
N GLY A 10 -17.50 -9.44 -15.10
CA GLY A 10 -18.56 -8.89 -14.25
C GLY A 10 -19.40 -7.81 -14.93
N LYS A 11 -20.40 -7.31 -14.19
CA LYS A 11 -21.34 -6.26 -14.66
C LYS A 11 -20.74 -4.84 -14.68
N TYR A 12 -19.60 -4.63 -14.06
CA TYR A 12 -18.98 -3.31 -13.94
C TYR A 12 -17.82 -3.21 -14.92
N SER A 13 -17.73 -2.08 -15.64
CA SER A 13 -16.58 -1.79 -16.49
C SER A 13 -15.28 -1.80 -15.68
N TYR A 14 -14.15 -2.18 -16.28
CA TYR A 14 -12.85 -2.13 -15.62
C TYR A 14 -12.54 -0.75 -15.04
N LYS A 15 -12.94 0.33 -15.73
CA LYS A 15 -12.73 1.70 -15.24
C LYS A 15 -13.54 2.02 -13.98
N LEU A 16 -14.76 1.51 -13.90
CA LEU A 16 -15.58 1.68 -12.70
C LEU A 16 -15.04 0.84 -11.53
N GLN A 17 -14.53 -0.36 -11.81
CA GLN A 17 -13.86 -1.19 -10.81
C GLN A 17 -12.61 -0.51 -10.27
N ASP A 18 -11.78 0.08 -11.14
CA ASP A 18 -10.61 0.90 -10.80
C ASP A 18 -10.99 2.06 -9.85
N TRP A 19 -11.99 2.87 -10.22
CA TRP A 19 -12.42 3.99 -9.40
C TRP A 19 -12.97 3.59 -8.02
N ILE A 20 -13.83 2.56 -7.98
CA ILE A 20 -14.39 2.07 -6.72
C ILE A 20 -13.29 1.45 -5.86
N GLY A 21 -12.42 0.64 -6.46
CA GLY A 21 -11.30 -0.02 -5.79
C GLY A 21 -10.34 1.00 -5.20
N TYR A 22 -9.91 1.98 -5.98
CA TYR A 22 -9.05 3.07 -5.53
C TYR A 22 -9.67 3.88 -4.39
N SER A 23 -10.96 4.22 -4.48
CA SER A 23 -11.59 4.95 -3.38
C SER A 23 -11.74 4.10 -2.11
N ALA A 24 -11.86 2.77 -2.25
CA ALA A 24 -11.98 1.84 -1.12
C ALA A 24 -10.63 1.50 -0.45
N THR A 25 -9.49 1.83 -1.06
CA THR A 25 -8.18 1.71 -0.39
C THR A 25 -7.90 2.90 0.53
N ASP A 26 -8.48 4.07 0.23
CA ASP A 26 -8.32 5.29 1.03
C ASP A 26 -9.41 5.45 2.11
N MET A 27 -10.61 4.92 1.87
CA MET A 27 -11.79 5.13 2.73
C MET A 27 -12.53 3.82 3.04
N ASP A 28 -13.41 3.85 4.04
CA ASP A 28 -14.36 2.76 4.28
C ASP A 28 -15.31 2.55 3.08
N PHE A 29 -15.79 1.32 2.88
CA PHE A 29 -16.62 0.96 1.71
C PHE A 29 -17.91 1.78 1.54
N ARG A 30 -18.50 2.27 2.64
CA ARG A 30 -19.69 3.12 2.55
C ARG A 30 -19.31 4.51 2.05
N SER A 31 -18.19 5.03 2.50
CA SER A 31 -17.70 6.34 2.06
C SER A 31 -17.13 6.32 0.65
N SER A 32 -16.50 5.22 0.23
CA SER A 32 -15.83 5.11 -1.08
C SER A 32 -16.77 5.27 -2.27
N VAL A 33 -18.05 4.93 -2.11
CA VAL A 33 -19.05 5.03 -3.18
C VAL A 33 -19.78 6.37 -3.21
N LYS A 34 -19.70 7.19 -2.16
CA LYS A 34 -20.52 8.42 -2.03
C LYS A 34 -20.28 9.41 -3.16
N LEU A 35 -19.01 9.69 -3.47
CA LEU A 35 -18.66 10.64 -4.53
C LEU A 35 -19.05 10.09 -5.90
N LEU A 36 -18.80 8.80 -6.15
CA LEU A 36 -19.13 8.17 -7.42
C LEU A 36 -20.64 8.11 -7.66
N ASN A 37 -21.44 7.81 -6.64
CA ASN A 37 -22.90 7.89 -6.71
C ASN A 37 -23.37 9.29 -7.08
N ARG A 38 -22.76 10.33 -6.50
CA ARG A 38 -23.08 11.72 -6.82
C ARG A 38 -22.72 12.12 -8.25
N ILE A 39 -21.57 11.68 -8.75
CA ILE A 39 -21.09 12.04 -10.10
C ILE A 39 -21.89 11.31 -11.18
N LEU A 40 -22.17 10.01 -10.95
CA LEU A 40 -22.76 9.12 -11.95
C LEU A 40 -24.30 9.01 -11.84
N ASP A 41 -24.90 9.70 -10.86
CA ASP A 41 -26.32 9.59 -10.52
C ASP A 41 -26.76 8.12 -10.39
N HIS A 42 -25.97 7.35 -9.62
CA HIS A 42 -26.17 5.93 -9.41
C HIS A 42 -26.16 5.58 -7.92
N ASN A 43 -26.53 4.34 -7.59
CA ASN A 43 -26.66 3.88 -6.21
C ASN A 43 -25.81 2.63 -5.92
N PHE A 44 -24.49 2.76 -6.09
CA PHE A 44 -23.54 1.76 -5.62
C PHE A 44 -23.58 1.68 -4.07
N SER A 45 -23.59 0.46 -3.57
CA SER A 45 -23.61 0.12 -2.15
C SER A 45 -22.22 -0.25 -1.63
N GLU A 46 -22.04 -0.19 -0.31
CA GLU A 46 -20.82 -0.66 0.36
C GLU A 46 -20.51 -2.14 0.04
N MET A 47 -21.55 -2.97 -0.12
CA MET A 47 -21.38 -4.39 -0.45
C MET A 47 -20.84 -4.59 -1.87
N GLN A 48 -21.24 -3.71 -2.81
CA GLN A 48 -20.70 -3.76 -4.17
C GLN A 48 -19.22 -3.34 -4.17
N ALA A 49 -18.86 -2.28 -3.43
CA ALA A 49 -17.46 -1.88 -3.27
C ALA A 49 -16.61 -3.00 -2.66
N GLN A 50 -17.07 -3.60 -1.55
CA GLN A 50 -16.39 -4.73 -0.91
C GLN A 50 -16.18 -5.90 -1.88
N ARG A 51 -17.20 -6.28 -2.64
CA ARG A 51 -17.11 -7.38 -3.62
C ARG A 51 -16.10 -7.07 -4.72
N ILE A 52 -16.11 -5.85 -5.26
CA ILE A 52 -15.15 -5.42 -6.28
C ILE A 52 -13.73 -5.49 -5.72
N THR A 53 -13.48 -4.91 -4.54
CA THR A 53 -12.16 -4.94 -3.91
C THR A 53 -11.69 -6.36 -3.61
N ASN A 54 -12.57 -7.23 -3.10
CA ASN A 54 -12.22 -8.63 -2.83
C ASN A 54 -11.91 -9.40 -4.13
N ASN A 55 -12.63 -9.15 -5.21
CA ASN A 55 -12.34 -9.77 -6.50
C ASN A 55 -10.97 -9.32 -7.02
N LEU A 56 -10.69 -8.01 -7.00
CA LEU A 56 -9.38 -7.45 -7.39
C LEU A 56 -8.25 -7.97 -6.50
N SER A 57 -8.52 -8.30 -5.23
CA SER A 57 -7.49 -8.83 -4.32
C SER A 57 -6.94 -10.19 -4.76
N ALA A 58 -7.70 -10.97 -5.54
CA ALA A 58 -7.25 -12.25 -6.06
C ALA A 58 -6.11 -12.10 -7.08
N ASP A 59 -6.07 -10.96 -7.79
CA ASP A 59 -5.09 -10.68 -8.83
C ASP A 59 -3.76 -10.12 -8.27
N VAL A 60 -3.70 -9.85 -6.96
CA VAL A 60 -2.53 -9.19 -6.33
C VAL A 60 -1.29 -10.07 -6.41
N GLU A 61 -1.38 -11.36 -6.10
CA GLU A 61 -0.21 -12.25 -6.18
C GLU A 61 0.28 -12.35 -7.63
N GLU A 62 -0.62 -12.59 -8.59
CA GLU A 62 -0.28 -12.68 -10.02
C GLU A 62 0.34 -11.37 -10.56
N PHE A 63 -0.15 -10.22 -10.13
CA PHE A 63 0.41 -8.91 -10.51
C PHE A 63 1.88 -8.79 -10.10
N TYR A 64 2.23 -9.21 -8.87
CA TYR A 64 3.61 -9.15 -8.41
C TYR A 64 4.48 -10.27 -9.00
N ASP A 65 3.92 -11.45 -9.24
CA ASP A 65 4.66 -12.57 -9.84
C ASP A 65 5.02 -12.30 -11.32
N ASN A 66 4.19 -11.53 -12.03
CA ASN A 66 4.42 -11.10 -13.41
C ASN A 66 5.08 -9.72 -13.54
N ALA A 67 5.47 -9.10 -12.42
CA ALA A 67 6.13 -7.80 -12.46
C ALA A 67 7.43 -7.91 -13.28
N THR A 68 7.57 -7.08 -14.32
CA THR A 68 8.81 -7.00 -15.08
C THR A 68 9.78 -6.14 -14.30
N TYR A 69 10.86 -6.75 -13.81
CA TYR A 69 11.92 -6.03 -13.14
C TYR A 69 12.73 -5.24 -14.16
N PRO A 70 12.95 -3.93 -13.93
CA PRO A 70 13.80 -3.10 -14.78
C PRO A 70 15.22 -3.69 -14.89
N ASP A 71 15.93 -3.40 -15.99
CA ASP A 71 17.30 -3.90 -16.18
C ASP A 71 18.17 -3.39 -15.02
N LYS A 72 19.11 -4.20 -14.53
CA LYS A 72 20.06 -3.82 -13.46
C LYS A 72 20.83 -2.54 -13.75
N LYS A 73 20.89 -2.13 -15.02
CA LYS A 73 21.49 -0.86 -15.47
C LYS A 73 20.69 0.37 -15.07
N GLU A 74 19.43 0.21 -14.71
CA GLU A 74 18.53 1.28 -14.24
C GLU A 74 18.56 1.40 -12.70
N GLU A 75 19.30 0.54 -12.00
CA GLU A 75 19.52 0.62 -10.55
C GLU A 75 20.54 1.71 -10.20
N GLY A 76 20.29 2.41 -9.09
CA GLY A 76 21.25 3.35 -8.49
C GLY A 76 22.39 2.63 -7.74
N ALA A 77 23.43 3.39 -7.38
CA ALA A 77 24.61 2.84 -6.71
C ALA A 77 24.36 2.32 -5.28
N TYR A 78 23.28 2.73 -4.63
CA TYR A 78 22.91 2.33 -3.27
C TYR A 78 21.51 1.75 -3.23
N PHE A 79 21.28 0.92 -2.21
CA PHE A 79 20.01 0.27 -1.96
C PHE A 79 19.46 0.69 -0.60
N ALA A 80 18.16 0.99 -0.54
CA ALA A 80 17.44 1.25 0.69
C ALA A 80 16.29 0.24 0.85
N ALA A 81 16.17 -0.31 2.05
CA ALA A 81 15.05 -1.16 2.44
C ALA A 81 14.45 -0.70 3.77
N GLY A 82 13.13 -0.68 3.83
CA GLY A 82 12.35 -0.38 5.02
C GLY A 82 11.24 -1.42 5.20
N PHE A 83 11.04 -1.84 6.45
CA PHE A 83 9.99 -2.78 6.83
C PHE A 83 9.21 -2.19 8.00
N ASP A 84 7.94 -1.84 7.77
CA ASP A 84 7.04 -1.38 8.82
C ASP A 84 6.05 -2.50 9.18
N ASP A 85 5.94 -2.83 10.46
CA ASP A 85 5.10 -3.93 10.93
C ASP A 85 4.04 -3.43 11.91
N LYS A 86 2.77 -3.64 11.57
CA LYS A 86 1.63 -3.18 12.34
C LYS A 86 0.73 -4.33 12.76
N GLY A 87 0.34 -4.34 14.04
CA GLY A 87 -0.66 -5.28 14.55
C GLY A 87 -2.09 -4.86 14.18
N ILE A 88 -2.68 -5.52 13.18
CA ILE A 88 -4.05 -5.29 12.70
C ILE A 88 -5.04 -6.13 13.54
N PRO A 89 -6.06 -5.51 14.18
CA PRO A 89 -7.14 -6.24 14.82
C PRO A 89 -7.90 -7.11 13.82
N ILE A 90 -8.14 -8.37 14.16
CA ILE A 90 -8.85 -9.33 13.33
C ILE A 90 -10.16 -9.74 14.02
N LEU A 91 -11.19 -9.97 13.23
CA LEU A 91 -12.46 -10.49 13.71
C LEU A 91 -12.25 -11.87 14.35
N PRO A 92 -12.77 -12.14 15.55
CA PRO A 92 -12.60 -13.44 16.21
C PRO A 92 -13.06 -14.63 15.34
N SER A 93 -14.09 -14.43 14.52
CA SER A 93 -14.61 -15.41 13.56
C SER A 93 -13.58 -15.86 12.52
N GLU A 94 -12.59 -15.03 12.19
CA GLU A 94 -11.57 -15.34 11.19
C GLU A 94 -10.37 -16.12 11.75
N VAL A 95 -10.32 -16.33 13.07
CA VAL A 95 -9.18 -16.97 13.74
C VAL A 95 -9.55 -18.25 14.48
N ASN A 96 -10.75 -18.80 14.22
CA ASN A 96 -11.32 -19.95 14.93
C ASN A 96 -11.20 -19.82 16.47
N ARG A 97 -11.13 -18.60 16.99
CA ARG A 97 -11.15 -18.36 18.41
C ARG A 97 -12.61 -18.28 18.81
N GLN A 98 -13.08 -19.28 19.56
CA GLN A 98 -14.34 -19.12 20.28
C GLN A 98 -14.17 -17.86 21.14
N VAL A 99 -15.01 -16.85 20.88
CA VAL A 99 -15.15 -15.76 21.82
C VAL A 99 -15.62 -16.46 23.09
N ASP A 100 -14.79 -16.46 24.14
CA ASP A 100 -15.25 -16.83 25.47
C ASP A 100 -16.32 -15.78 25.85
N SER A 101 -17.54 -16.03 25.41
CA SER A 101 -18.73 -15.24 25.73
C SER A 101 -19.21 -15.54 27.14
N SER A 102 -18.40 -16.25 27.94
CA SER A 102 -18.65 -16.55 29.34
C SER A 102 -18.74 -15.29 30.21
N GLY A 103 -18.38 -14.11 29.68
CA GLY A 103 -18.34 -12.87 30.44
C GLY A 103 -17.26 -12.88 31.51
N GLU A 104 -16.34 -13.84 31.46
CA GLU A 104 -15.22 -13.93 32.38
C GLU A 104 -14.29 -12.73 32.20
N ARG A 105 -14.02 -12.07 33.32
CA ARG A 105 -13.15 -10.91 33.37
C ARG A 105 -11.75 -11.34 32.96
N LEU A 106 -11.23 -10.72 31.90
CA LEU A 106 -9.86 -10.96 31.43
C LEU A 106 -8.86 -10.97 32.59
N GLY A 107 -8.00 -11.98 32.58
CA GLY A 107 -6.84 -12.03 33.47
C GLY A 107 -5.87 -10.88 33.22
N LYS A 108 -5.01 -10.58 34.20
CA LYS A 108 -3.97 -9.56 34.05
C LYS A 108 -3.03 -9.94 32.89
N GLY A 109 -3.00 -9.10 31.84
CA GLY A 109 -2.18 -9.34 30.64
C GLY A 109 -2.90 -10.04 29.48
N GLN A 110 -4.12 -10.55 29.69
CA GLN A 110 -4.92 -11.15 28.63
C GLN A 110 -5.56 -10.05 27.77
N LYS A 111 -5.31 -10.07 26.46
CA LYS A 111 -5.88 -9.09 25.50
C LYS A 111 -7.17 -9.64 24.90
N ASN A 112 -8.22 -8.81 24.87
CA ASN A 112 -9.53 -9.14 24.30
C ASN A 112 -9.48 -9.43 22.79
N GLY A 113 -8.60 -8.75 22.04
CA GLY A 113 -8.53 -8.85 20.60
C GLY A 113 -7.43 -9.79 20.12
N VAL A 114 -7.70 -10.51 19.02
CA VAL A 114 -6.65 -11.15 18.22
C VAL A 114 -6.13 -10.13 17.22
N LYS A 115 -4.81 -10.03 17.11
CA LYS A 115 -4.15 -9.20 16.09
C LYS A 115 -3.30 -10.08 15.20
N LYS A 116 -3.31 -9.82 13.90
CA LYS A 116 -2.31 -10.33 12.94
C LYS A 116 -1.29 -9.23 12.68
N SER A 117 -0.04 -9.60 12.50
CA SER A 117 1.00 -8.68 12.02
C SER A 117 0.76 -8.43 10.53
N SER A 118 0.92 -7.19 10.09
CA SER A 118 0.94 -6.83 8.68
C SER A 118 2.21 -6.03 8.45
N THR A 119 3.11 -6.60 7.65
CA THR A 119 4.40 -6.01 7.35
C THR A 119 4.38 -5.43 5.94
N VAL A 120 4.67 -4.14 5.82
CA VAL A 120 4.88 -3.45 4.55
C VAL A 120 6.36 -3.37 4.29
N SER A 121 6.78 -3.89 3.14
CA SER A 121 8.13 -3.77 2.59
C SER A 121 8.17 -2.61 1.60
N VAL A 122 9.16 -1.73 1.74
CA VAL A 122 9.46 -0.66 0.80
C VAL A 122 10.93 -0.72 0.46
N THR A 123 11.25 -0.98 -0.81
CA THR A 123 12.62 -1.01 -1.29
C THR A 123 12.78 -0.20 -2.56
N TYR A 124 13.98 0.34 -2.76
CA TYR A 124 14.36 1.11 -3.94
C TYR A 124 15.87 1.26 -3.97
N SER A 125 16.43 1.47 -5.16
CA SER A 125 17.80 1.95 -5.30
C SER A 125 17.84 3.45 -5.52
N PHE A 126 19.00 4.05 -5.30
CA PHE A 126 19.21 5.49 -5.48
C PHE A 126 20.69 5.80 -5.66
N ASP A 127 20.97 6.88 -6.36
CA ASP A 127 22.27 7.53 -6.34
C ASP A 127 22.31 8.60 -5.25
N PRO A 128 23.37 8.70 -4.45
CA PRO A 128 23.37 9.57 -3.30
C PRO A 128 23.38 11.03 -3.75
N PHE A 129 22.54 11.84 -3.11
CA PHE A 129 22.63 13.28 -3.25
C PHE A 129 23.81 13.80 -2.43
N VAL A 130 24.93 14.06 -3.10
CA VAL A 130 26.16 14.56 -2.48
C VAL A 130 25.96 16.01 -2.04
N ARG A 131 26.10 16.27 -0.73
CA ARG A 131 25.97 17.61 -0.13
C ARG A 131 27.30 18.12 0.39
N THR A 132 27.52 19.42 0.23
CA THR A 132 28.60 20.16 0.89
C THR A 132 28.26 20.41 2.36
N PRO A 133 29.28 20.62 3.23
CA PRO A 133 29.03 20.97 4.63
C PRO A 133 28.10 22.18 4.82
N ASP A 134 28.24 23.22 3.98
CA ASP A 134 27.41 24.42 4.03
C ASP A 134 25.94 24.14 3.69
N GLU A 135 25.67 23.27 2.71
CA GLU A 135 24.31 22.84 2.37
C GLU A 135 23.66 22.05 3.51
N VAL A 136 24.43 21.20 4.20
CA VAL A 136 23.95 20.46 5.38
C VAL A 136 23.58 21.42 6.51
N ILE A 137 24.46 22.38 6.84
CA ILE A 137 24.19 23.40 7.87
C ILE A 137 22.97 24.24 7.49
N THR A 138 22.89 24.68 6.24
CA THR A 138 21.76 25.48 5.74
C THR A 138 20.44 24.71 5.84
N SER A 139 20.45 23.40 5.58
CA SER A 139 19.28 22.53 5.73
C SER A 139 18.87 22.24 7.16
N LEU A 140 19.83 22.13 8.07
CA LEU A 140 19.53 21.78 9.46
C LEU A 140 19.00 22.97 10.27
N PHE A 141 19.42 24.18 9.91
CA PHE A 141 19.13 25.40 10.66
C PHE A 141 18.17 26.36 9.94
N ASP A 142 17.47 25.91 8.90
CA ASP A 142 16.45 26.67 8.15
C ASP A 142 16.85 28.12 7.85
N LYS A 143 18.10 28.34 7.44
CA LYS A 143 18.49 29.64 6.90
C LYS A 143 17.65 29.89 5.64
N PRO A 144 17.09 31.11 5.45
CA PRO A 144 16.25 31.39 4.31
C PRO A 144 17.04 31.13 3.02
N ARG A 145 16.64 30.08 2.31
CA ARG A 145 17.15 29.74 0.99
C ARG A 145 16.48 30.66 -0.03
N ASP A 146 17.21 31.07 -1.06
CA ASP A 146 16.59 31.68 -2.22
C ASP A 146 15.59 30.71 -2.86
N LYS A 147 14.44 31.22 -3.34
CA LYS A 147 13.36 30.40 -3.93
C LYS A 147 13.85 29.48 -5.06
N LYS A 148 14.87 29.91 -5.83
CA LYS A 148 15.51 29.09 -6.87
C LYS A 148 16.26 27.87 -6.31
N GLN A 149 16.90 28.01 -5.14
CA GLN A 149 17.60 26.91 -4.48
C GLN A 149 16.63 25.92 -3.84
N GLN A 150 15.49 26.39 -3.33
CA GLN A 150 14.43 25.49 -2.82
C GLN A 150 13.81 24.64 -3.93
N GLN A 151 13.55 25.25 -5.08
CA GLN A 151 12.93 24.57 -6.22
C GLN A 151 13.87 23.56 -6.89
N ALA A 152 15.15 23.93 -7.07
CA ALA A 152 16.17 22.97 -7.52
C ALA A 152 16.34 21.78 -6.55
N TYR A 153 16.21 22.00 -5.24
CA TYR A 153 16.30 20.96 -4.22
C TYR A 153 15.06 20.05 -4.17
N SER A 154 13.86 20.55 -4.49
CA SER A 154 12.65 19.73 -4.56
C SER A 154 12.65 18.85 -5.81
N ASP A 155 13.10 19.39 -6.94
CA ASP A 155 13.06 18.72 -8.23
C ASP A 155 14.15 17.62 -8.33
N SER A 156 15.24 17.74 -7.57
CA SER A 156 16.33 16.74 -7.51
C SER A 156 16.11 15.63 -6.48
N ASN A 157 15.06 15.70 -5.66
CA ASN A 157 14.93 14.86 -4.46
C ASN A 157 14.23 13.52 -4.72
N ASP A 158 13.73 13.27 -5.93
CA ASP A 158 13.24 11.96 -6.32
C ASP A 158 14.28 11.22 -7.17
N ASN A 159 15.41 10.90 -6.53
CA ASN A 159 16.49 10.09 -7.10
C ASN A 159 16.27 8.58 -6.92
N ARG A 160 15.06 8.18 -6.50
CA ARG A 160 14.70 6.79 -6.19
C ARG A 160 14.37 6.09 -7.51
N GLN A 161 15.08 5.02 -7.77
CA GLN A 161 14.84 4.13 -8.91
C GLN A 161 14.18 2.84 -8.40
N ASN A 162 13.33 2.27 -9.24
CA ASN A 162 12.79 0.91 -9.07
C ASN A 162 12.16 0.70 -7.70
N LYS A 163 11.20 1.56 -7.35
CA LYS A 163 10.54 1.50 -6.05
C LYS A 163 9.54 0.34 -6.00
N HIS A 164 9.78 -0.61 -5.11
CA HIS A 164 8.88 -1.71 -4.79
C HIS A 164 8.19 -1.46 -3.46
N ILE A 165 6.88 -1.67 -3.42
CA ILE A 165 6.07 -1.56 -2.19
C ILE A 165 5.10 -2.73 -2.17
N ARG A 166 5.16 -3.56 -1.13
CA ARG A 166 4.19 -4.66 -0.95
C ARG A 166 3.91 -4.92 0.51
N ALA A 167 2.66 -5.26 0.80
CA ALA A 167 2.21 -5.61 2.14
C ALA A 167 1.96 -7.12 2.24
N PHE A 168 2.30 -7.70 3.39
CA PHE A 168 2.09 -9.10 3.70
C PHE A 168 1.35 -9.20 5.03
N LEU A 169 0.31 -10.02 5.08
CA LEU A 169 -0.44 -10.30 6.30
C LEU A 169 0.06 -11.60 6.92
N SER A 170 0.40 -11.57 8.20
CA SER A 170 0.88 -12.72 8.98
C SER A 170 2.16 -13.38 8.48
N ASP A 171 2.89 -12.76 7.57
CA ASP A 171 4.12 -13.32 6.99
C ASP A 171 5.22 -12.26 6.88
N LYS A 172 5.85 -11.99 8.03
CA LYS A 172 6.94 -11.02 8.12
C LYS A 172 8.20 -11.50 7.38
N GLN A 173 8.41 -12.81 7.33
CA GLN A 173 9.56 -13.38 6.65
C GLN A 173 9.45 -13.16 5.14
N LYS A 174 8.30 -13.52 4.53
CA LYS A 174 8.05 -13.26 3.11
C LYS A 174 8.14 -11.78 2.77
N ALA A 175 7.74 -10.88 3.68
CA ALA A 175 7.90 -9.44 3.47
C ALA A 175 9.37 -9.00 3.37
N MET A 176 10.24 -9.58 4.21
CA MET A 176 11.67 -9.31 4.20
C MET A 176 12.35 -9.92 2.97
N GLU A 177 12.06 -11.19 2.68
CA GLU A 177 12.55 -11.90 1.49
C GLU A 177 12.15 -11.13 0.22
N TYR A 178 10.87 -10.78 0.06
CA TYR A 178 10.41 -9.91 -1.01
C TYR A 178 11.27 -8.64 -1.08
N GLY A 179 11.43 -7.90 0.00
CA GLY A 179 12.22 -6.66 -0.03
C GLY A 179 13.65 -6.81 -0.59
N PHE A 180 14.34 -7.91 -0.29
CA PHE A 180 15.73 -8.11 -0.72
C PHE A 180 15.90 -8.89 -2.03
N ASP A 181 14.94 -9.76 -2.37
CA ASP A 181 15.05 -10.71 -3.48
C ASP A 181 14.23 -10.30 -4.72
N ASN A 182 13.47 -9.20 -4.63
CA ASN A 182 12.80 -8.59 -5.78
C ASN A 182 13.79 -8.17 -6.88
#